data_AF-A0ABD7GRH5-F1
#
_entry.id   AF-A0ABD7GRH5-F1
#
_cell.length_a   1.000
_cell.length_b   1.000
_cell.length_c   1.000
_cell.angle_alpha   90.00
_cell.angle_beta   90.00
_cell.angle_gamma   90.00
#
_symmetry.space_group_name_H-M   'P 1'
#
loop_
_entity.id
_entity.type
_entity.pdbx_description
1 polymer ?
#
loop_
_entity_poly.entity_id
_entity_poly.type
_entity_poly.pdbx_seq_one_letter_code
_entity_poly.pdbx_strand_id
1 'polypeptide(L)'
;MTRKEAAELLGISRGTVTRWVLEGRLKAYRISDRPRAPLLFTREDCIAALQAVPVEPVLMIEREMKREKEESFFLRRKDASKELDALLKIRTGKSRKSE
;
A
#
# COMPACT_ATOMS: atom_id res chain seq x y z
N MET A 1 -2.42 -1.89 29.70
CA MET A 1 -1.21 -2.50 29.09
C MET A 1 -0.51 -1.50 28.18
N THR A 2 0.82 -1.61 28.06
CA THR A 2 1.66 -0.72 27.25
C THR A 2 1.68 -1.14 25.77
N ARG A 3 2.18 -0.26 24.88
CA ARG A 3 2.37 -0.59 23.45
C ARG A 3 3.21 -1.86 23.22
N LYS A 4 4.19 -2.12 24.09
CA LYS A 4 5.07 -3.29 23.97
C LYS A 4 4.30 -4.57 24.29
N GLU A 5 3.57 -4.57 25.40
CA GLU A 5 2.72 -5.70 25.80
C GLU A 5 1.62 -5.99 24.78
N ALA A 6 0.98 -4.94 24.24
CA ALA A 6 -0.02 -5.11 23.19
C ALA A 6 0.58 -5.72 21.92
N ALA A 7 1.79 -5.29 21.53
CA ALA A 7 2.51 -5.85 20.39
C ALA A 7 2.86 -7.33 20.59
N GLU A 8 3.32 -7.70 21.79
CA GLU A 8 3.62 -9.09 22.16
C GLU A 8 2.36 -9.96 22.17
N LEU A 9 1.24 -9.47 22.72
CA LEU A 9 -0.04 -10.18 22.73
C LEU A 9 -0.60 -10.43 21.33
N LEU A 10 -0.42 -9.47 20.43
CA LEU A 10 -0.91 -9.54 19.05
C LEU A 10 0.08 -10.25 18.11
N GLY A 11 1.32 -10.49 18.54
CA GLY A 11 2.37 -11.06 17.69
C GLY A 11 2.82 -10.14 16.55
N ILE A 12 2.65 -8.82 16.69
CA ILE A 12 2.97 -7.82 15.65
C ILE A 12 4.03 -6.83 16.14
N SER A 13 4.56 -6.02 15.21
CA SER A 13 5.52 -4.98 15.57
C SER A 13 4.86 -3.79 16.29
N ARG A 14 5.63 -3.08 17.14
CA ARG A 14 5.20 -1.83 17.79
C ARG A 14 4.76 -0.75 16.79
N GLY A 15 5.39 -0.73 15.61
CA GLY A 15 5.02 0.18 14.52
C GLY A 15 3.63 -0.15 13.97
N THR A 16 3.34 -1.43 13.79
CA THR A 16 2.04 -1.94 13.35
C THR A 16 0.93 -1.59 14.34
N VAL A 17 1.18 -1.74 15.65
CA VAL A 17 0.23 -1.30 16.69
C VAL A 17 -0.09 0.19 16.57
N THR A 18 0.93 1.03 16.37
CA THR A 18 0.73 2.48 16.21
C THR A 18 -0.08 2.79 14.95
N ARG A 19 0.20 2.07 13.86
CA ARG A 19 -0.55 2.18 12.60
C ARG A 19 -2.02 1.78 12.79
N TRP A 20 -2.31 0.69 13.50
CA TRP A 20 -3.70 0.27 13.77
C TRP A 20 -4.48 1.28 14.60
N VAL A 21 -3.82 1.99 15.52
CA VAL A 21 -4.46 3.10 16.26
C VAL A 21 -4.79 4.26 15.32
N LEU A 22 -3.87 4.63 14.42
CA LEU A 22 -4.09 5.71 13.45
C LEU A 22 -5.19 5.36 12.44
N GLU A 23 -5.27 4.10 12.03
CA GLU A 23 -6.31 3.57 11.14
C GLU A 23 -7.66 3.39 11.85
N GLY A 24 -7.74 3.60 13.17
CA GLY A 24 -8.97 3.43 13.96
C GLY A 24 -9.35 1.97 14.23
N ARG A 25 -8.47 1.02 13.91
CA ARG A 25 -8.67 -0.42 14.08
C ARG A 25 -8.47 -0.89 15.52
N LEU A 26 -7.57 -0.24 16.23
CA LEU A 26 -7.26 -0.56 17.62
C LEU A 26 -7.56 0.65 18.50
N LYS A 27 -8.43 0.46 19.48
CA LYS A 27 -8.77 1.50 20.44
C LYS A 27 -7.61 1.72 21.41
N ALA A 28 -7.21 2.98 21.56
CA ALA A 28 -6.15 3.39 22.48
C ALA A 28 -6.66 4.47 23.42
N TYR A 29 -6.22 4.39 24.67
CA TYR A 29 -6.54 5.35 25.72
C TYR A 29 -5.29 6.17 26.04
N ARG A 30 -5.50 7.46 26.26
CA ARG A 30 -4.44 8.38 26.70
C ARG A 30 -4.64 8.69 28.17
N ILE A 31 -3.55 8.71 28.92
CA ILE A 31 -3.56 9.10 30.34
C ILE A 31 -3.74 10.62 30.48
N SER A 32 -3.31 11.39 29.48
CA SER A 32 -3.47 12.85 29.45
C SER A 32 -3.60 13.35 28.01
N ASP A 33 -4.15 14.56 27.84
CA ASP A 33 -4.31 15.21 26.52
C ASP A 33 -3.00 15.76 25.94
N ARG A 34 -1.86 15.55 26.60
CA ARG A 34 -0.57 15.98 26.08
C ARG A 34 -0.23 15.21 24.80
N PRO A 35 0.39 15.86 23.79
CA PRO A 35 0.65 15.25 22.49
C PRO A 35 1.61 14.04 22.55
N ARG A 36 2.44 13.92 23.59
CA ARG A 36 3.35 12.79 23.81
C ARG A 36 2.94 11.87 24.96
N ALA A 37 1.68 11.94 25.39
CA ALA A 37 1.18 11.07 26.45
C ALA A 37 1.31 9.59 26.04
N PRO A 38 1.69 8.69 26.96
CA PRO A 38 1.71 7.26 26.69
C PRO A 38 0.34 6.74 26.29
N LEU A 39 0.31 5.88 25.27
CA LEU A 39 -0.87 5.15 24.84
C LEU A 39 -1.00 3.85 25.66
N LEU A 40 -2.19 3.63 26.20
CA LEU A 40 -2.59 2.44 26.90
C LEU A 40 -3.64 1.67 26.10
N PHE A 41 -3.62 0.36 26.25
CA PHE A 41 -4.55 -0.56 25.62
C PHE A 41 -5.24 -1.42 26.68
N THR A 42 -6.38 -2.00 26.32
CA THR A 42 -7.03 -3.06 27.09
C THR A 42 -6.85 -4.39 26.34
N ARG A 43 -6.94 -5.50 27.08
CA ARG A 43 -6.84 -6.83 26.47
C ARG A 43 -8.00 -7.11 25.53
N GLU A 44 -9.18 -6.65 25.90
CA GLU A 44 -10.43 -6.80 25.15
C GLU A 44 -10.33 -6.11 23.79
N ASP A 45 -9.84 -4.86 23.76
CA ASP A 45 -9.66 -4.11 22.53
C ASP A 45 -8.65 -4.78 21.59
N CYS A 46 -7.60 -5.39 22.12
CA CYS A 46 -6.64 -6.17 21.32
C CYS A 46 -7.30 -7.40 20.69
N ILE A 47 -8.12 -8.14 21.45
CA ILE A 47 -8.82 -9.32 20.94
C ILE A 47 -9.89 -8.93 19.91
N ALA A 48 -10.63 -7.86 20.18
CA ALA A 48 -11.62 -7.30 19.25
C ALA A 48 -10.95 -6.85 17.94
N ALA A 49 -9.76 -6.24 18.02
CA ALA A 49 -9.00 -5.86 16.83
C ALA A 49 -8.61 -7.06 15.96
N LEU A 50 -8.34 -8.24 16.55
CA LEU A 50 -8.08 -9.47 15.78
C LEU A 50 -9.33 -9.97 15.05
N GLN A 51 -10.50 -9.86 15.69
CA GLN A 51 -11.78 -10.27 15.11
C GLN A 51 -12.27 -9.31 14.02
N ALA A 52 -11.94 -8.02 14.15
CA ALA A 52 -12.33 -6.98 13.21
C ALA A 52 -11.51 -6.97 11.92
N VAL A 53 -10.50 -7.82 11.76
CA VAL A 53 -9.74 -7.95 10.50
C VAL A 53 -10.58 -8.74 9.50
N PRO A 54 -11.14 -8.12 8.44
CA PRO A 54 -11.49 -8.87 7.24
C PRO A 54 -10.18 -9.44 6.69
N VAL A 55 -10.00 -10.75 6.80
CA VAL A 55 -8.82 -11.44 6.31
C VAL A 55 -8.90 -11.49 4.79
N GLU A 56 -8.46 -10.43 4.12
CA GLU A 56 -7.98 -10.58 2.75
C GLU A 56 -6.56 -11.16 2.82
N PRO A 57 -6.34 -12.39 2.32
CA PRO A 57 -5.03 -13.01 2.40
C PRO A 57 -4.01 -12.14 1.65
N VAL A 58 -2.87 -11.86 2.29
CA VAL A 58 -1.77 -11.01 1.76
C VAL A 58 -1.35 -11.39 0.33
N LEU A 59 -1.51 -12.66 -0.03
CA LEU A 59 -1.28 -13.16 -1.38
C LEU A 59 -2.14 -12.46 -2.44
N MET A 60 -3.34 -11.99 -2.12
CA MET A 60 -4.22 -11.28 -3.06
C MET A 60 -3.74 -9.84 -3.29
N ILE A 61 -3.38 -9.11 -2.24
CA ILE A 61 -2.88 -7.73 -2.34
C ILE A 61 -1.58 -7.69 -3.15
N GLU A 62 -0.66 -8.63 -2.91
CA GLU A 62 0.59 -8.71 -3.69
C GLU A 62 0.34 -9.08 -5.16
N ARG A 63 -0.68 -9.92 -5.42
CA ARG A 63 -1.08 -10.28 -6.80
C ARG A 63 -1.70 -9.10 -7.53
N GLU A 64 -2.51 -8.30 -6.87
CA GLU A 64 -3.10 -7.08 -7.44
C GLU A 64 -2.04 -6.02 -7.74
N MET A 65 -1.13 -5.75 -6.81
CA MET A 65 0.00 -4.85 -7.06
C MET A 65 0.91 -5.32 -8.21
N LYS A 66 1.10 -6.63 -8.39
CA LYS A 66 1.84 -7.17 -9.55
C LYS A 66 1.09 -6.93 -10.86
N ARG A 67 -0.24 -7.14 -10.88
CA ARG A 67 -1.08 -6.85 -12.07
C ARG A 67 -1.03 -5.37 -12.44
N GLU A 68 -1.19 -4.46 -11.48
CA GLU A 68 -1.13 -3.01 -11.75
C GLU A 68 0.23 -2.60 -12.35
N LYS A 69 1.34 -3.16 -11.83
CA LYS A 69 2.67 -2.92 -12.38
C LYS A 69 2.81 -3.45 -13.80
N GLU A 70 2.32 -4.66 -14.07
CA GLU A 70 2.33 -5.25 -15.41
C GLU A 70 1.51 -4.41 -16.40
N GLU A 71 0.29 -4.00 -16.02
CA GLU A 71 -0.57 -3.14 -16.84
C GLU A 71 0.09 -1.79 -17.15
N SER A 72 0.69 -1.15 -16.14
CA SER A 72 1.42 0.11 -16.34
C SER A 72 2.62 -0.02 -17.28
N PHE A 73 3.33 -1.16 -17.23
CA PHE A 73 4.45 -1.46 -18.12
C PHE A 73 3.98 -1.72 -19.56
N PHE A 74 2.88 -2.46 -19.72
CA PHE A 74 2.25 -2.71 -21.03
C PHE A 74 1.77 -1.41 -21.70
N LEU A 75 1.15 -0.49 -20.95
CA LEU A 75 0.75 0.82 -21.48
C LEU A 75 1.95 1.61 -21.99
N ARG A 76 3.00 1.76 -21.16
CA ARG A 76 4.22 2.48 -21.55
C ARG A 76 4.86 1.90 -22.81
N ARG A 77 4.93 0.57 -22.91
CA ARG A 77 5.47 -0.10 -24.10
C ARG A 77 4.63 0.18 -25.36
N LYS A 78 3.30 0.19 -25.24
CA LYS A 78 2.39 0.48 -26.35
C LYS A 78 2.55 1.92 -26.83
N ASP A 79 2.69 2.88 -25.91
CA ASP A 79 2.86 4.28 -26.27
C ASP A 79 4.23 4.54 -26.92
N ALA A 80 5.31 3.96 -26.38
CA ALA A 80 6.63 4.01 -27.01
C ALA A 80 6.63 3.40 -28.43
N SER A 81 5.88 2.32 -28.64
CA SER A 81 5.75 1.70 -29.97
C SER A 81 5.01 2.59 -30.97
N LYS A 82 3.97 3.31 -30.54
CA LYS A 82 3.25 4.28 -31.40
C LYS A 82 4.14 5.46 -31.77
N GLU A 83 4.91 5.95 -30.80
CA GLU A 83 5.85 7.05 -31.00
C GLU A 83 6.93 6.66 -32.02
N LEU A 84 7.50 5.46 -31.89
CA LEU A 84 8.46 4.93 -32.86
C LEU A 84 7.86 4.81 -34.27
N ASP A 85 6.63 4.28 -34.39
CA ASP A 85 5.95 4.16 -35.69
C ASP A 85 5.70 5.53 -36.34
N ALA A 86 5.32 6.54 -35.54
CA ALA A 86 5.17 7.91 -36.02
C ALA A 86 6.50 8.49 -36.55
N LEU A 87 7.60 8.28 -35.82
CA LEU A 87 8.93 8.73 -36.24
C LEU A 87 9.39 8.01 -37.52
N LEU A 88 9.15 6.70 -37.62
CA LEU A 88 9.48 5.91 -38.80
C LEU A 88 8.67 6.34 -40.02
N LYS A 89 7.38 6.68 -39.87
CA LYS A 89 6.54 7.23 -40.94
C LYS A 89 7.07 8.56 -41.47
N ILE A 90 7.49 9.47 -40.58
CA ILE A 90 8.09 10.75 -40.98
C ILE A 90 9.38 10.52 -41.76
N ARG A 91 10.22 9.57 -41.31
CA ARG A 91 11.52 9.26 -41.93
C ARG A 91 11.37 8.57 -43.29
N THR A 92 10.47 7.60 -43.41
CA THR A 92 10.30 6.78 -44.63
C THR A 92 9.45 7.48 -45.69
N GLY A 93 8.54 8.37 -45.31
CA GLY A 93 7.74 9.18 -46.25
C GLY A 93 8.53 10.24 -47.01
N LYS A 94 9.69 10.67 -46.49
CA LYS A 94 10.53 11.72 -47.10
C LYS A 94 11.45 11.21 -48.22
N SER A 95 11.56 9.90 -48.44
CA SER A 95 12.42 9.29 -49.47
C SER A 95 11.82 9.24 -50.88
N ARG A 96 10.61 9.75 -51.12
CA ARG A 96 9.93 9.69 -52.44
C ARG A 96 9.73 11.05 -53.14
N LYS A 97 10.59 12.03 -52.90
CA LYS A 97 10.64 13.26 -53.71
C LYS A 97 12.08 13.72 -53.93
N SER A 98 12.70 13.20 -54.97
CA SER A 98 13.79 13.83 -55.72
C SER A 98 13.90 13.06 -57.05
N GLU A 99 13.05 13.45 -57.99
CA GLU A 99 13.28 13.34 -59.44
C GLU A 99 13.58 14.76 -59.93
#